data_AF-A0A1W9Q8R0-F1
#
_entry.id   AF-A0A1W9Q8R0-F1
#
_cell.length_a   1.000
_cell.length_b   1.000
_cell.length_c   1.000
_cell.angle_alpha   90.00
_cell.angle_beta   90.00
_cell.angle_gamma   90.00
#
_symmetry.space_group_name_H-M   'P 1'
#
loop_
_entity.id
_entity.type
_entity.pdbx_description
1 polymer ?
#
loop_
_entity_poly.entity_id
_entity_poly.type
_entity_poly.pdbx_seq_one_letter_code
_entity_poly.pdbx_strand_id
1 'polypeptide(L)'
;MHLNVGRLPPLAILLLSCSGSRTGNGVSREESCAVSPPTQCPDPAPTYADVRPIFHEACASCHDPADPTGPWPLDSFEHIVSWRPEVGDELRNCTMPPLDGDPLRPSDRLLLMEWVLCGMPQ
;
A
#
# COMPACT_ATOMS: atom_id res chain seq x y z
N MET A 1 66.44 0.47 -31.45
CA MET A 1 65.59 0.77 -30.28
C MET A 1 64.16 0.60 -30.73
N HIS A 2 63.48 -0.40 -30.18
CA HIS A 2 62.12 -0.83 -30.53
C HIS A 2 61.09 0.22 -30.15
N LEU A 3 60.10 0.51 -31.01
CA LEU A 3 58.74 0.79 -30.55
C LEU A 3 57.71 0.21 -31.53
N ASN A 4 56.90 -0.67 -30.95
CA ASN A 4 55.85 -1.50 -31.51
C ASN A 4 54.54 -0.68 -31.52
N VAL A 5 53.89 -0.51 -32.68
CA VAL A 5 52.61 0.24 -32.75
C VAL A 5 51.48 -0.70 -32.35
N GLY A 6 50.96 -0.47 -31.15
CA GLY A 6 49.89 -1.22 -30.52
C GLY A 6 48.51 -0.99 -31.14
N ARG A 7 47.76 -2.08 -31.09
CA ARG A 7 46.35 -2.33 -31.44
C ARG A 7 45.38 -1.49 -30.60
N LEU A 8 44.35 -0.91 -31.22
CA LEU A 8 43.14 -0.41 -30.53
C LEU A 8 41.87 -0.69 -31.37
N PRO A 9 40.95 -1.56 -30.92
CA PRO A 9 39.56 -1.55 -31.36
C PRO A 9 38.74 -0.51 -30.57
N PRO A 10 37.63 0.01 -31.13
CA PRO A 10 36.79 0.98 -30.45
C PRO A 10 36.09 0.34 -29.24
N LEU A 11 36.23 1.00 -28.09
CA LEU A 11 35.57 0.68 -26.83
C LEU A 11 34.05 0.74 -27.02
N ALA A 12 33.38 -0.39 -26.85
CA ALA A 12 31.97 -0.46 -26.53
C ALA A 12 31.79 0.01 -25.08
N ILE A 13 31.30 1.23 -24.88
CA ILE A 13 30.97 1.75 -23.55
C ILE A 13 29.60 1.17 -23.17
N LEU A 14 29.65 0.17 -22.29
CA LEU A 14 28.51 -0.47 -21.64
C LEU A 14 27.71 0.57 -20.82
N LEU A 15 26.39 0.47 -20.95
CA LEU A 15 25.37 1.11 -20.13
C LEU A 15 25.56 0.75 -18.66
N LEU A 16 25.62 1.75 -17.78
CA LEU A 16 25.49 1.56 -16.34
C LEU A 16 24.40 2.49 -15.81
N SER A 17 23.13 2.11 -16.02
CA SER A 17 22.03 2.69 -15.25
C SER A 17 22.14 2.16 -13.82
N CYS A 18 22.39 3.06 -12.87
CA CYS A 18 22.33 2.72 -11.46
C CYS A 18 20.88 2.42 -11.08
N SER A 19 20.51 1.13 -10.99
CA SER A 19 19.35 0.69 -10.23
C SER A 19 19.65 0.90 -8.75
N GLY A 20 19.21 2.04 -8.21
CA GLY A 20 19.25 2.33 -6.78
C GLY A 20 18.20 1.51 -6.04
N SER A 21 18.48 0.24 -5.76
CA SER A 21 17.76 -0.53 -4.76
C SER A 21 18.12 0.02 -3.38
N ARG A 22 17.32 0.94 -2.85
CA ARG A 22 17.33 1.24 -1.41
C ARG A 22 16.67 0.06 -0.71
N THR A 23 17.46 -0.71 0.01
CA THR A 23 16.97 -1.62 1.07
C THR A 23 16.47 -0.78 2.24
N GLY A 24 15.30 -0.17 2.06
CA GLY A 24 14.48 0.33 3.16
C GLY A 24 13.33 -0.64 3.33
N ASN A 25 13.04 -1.05 4.56
CA ASN A 25 11.81 -1.75 4.94
C ASN A 25 10.53 -0.88 4.72
N GLY A 26 10.60 0.15 3.90
CA GLY A 26 9.50 1.06 3.60
C GLY A 26 8.80 0.59 2.33
N VAL A 27 7.51 0.31 2.46
CA VAL A 27 6.62 0.04 1.33
C VAL A 27 6.45 1.32 0.51
N SER A 28 6.70 1.24 -0.79
CA SER A 28 6.41 2.36 -1.70
C SER A 28 4.91 2.47 -1.98
N ARG A 29 4.44 3.68 -2.31
CA ARG A 29 3.02 3.87 -2.67
C ARG A 29 2.69 3.12 -3.97
N GLU A 30 3.64 3.00 -4.89
CA GLU A 30 3.50 2.20 -6.10
C GLU A 30 3.21 0.73 -5.76
N GLU A 31 3.94 0.13 -4.82
CA GLU A 31 3.71 -1.25 -4.37
C GLU A 31 2.36 -1.41 -3.66
N SER A 32 2.00 -0.44 -2.80
CA SER A 32 0.71 -0.42 -2.11
C SER A 32 -0.47 -0.42 -3.10
N CYS A 33 -0.40 0.46 -4.12
CA CYS A 33 -1.45 0.63 -5.10
C CYS A 33 -1.45 -0.43 -6.21
N ALA A 34 -0.36 -1.17 -6.42
CA ALA A 34 -0.25 -2.19 -7.47
C ALA A 34 -1.15 -3.41 -7.21
N VAL A 35 -1.60 -3.62 -5.98
CA VAL A 35 -2.54 -4.70 -5.64
C VAL A 35 -3.88 -4.44 -6.29
N SER A 36 -4.36 -5.43 -7.05
CA SER A 36 -5.66 -5.38 -7.70
C SER A 36 -6.78 -5.66 -6.70
N PRO A 37 -7.94 -4.96 -6.79
CA PRO A 37 -9.09 -5.27 -5.97
C PRO A 37 -9.58 -6.72 -6.14
N PRO A 38 -9.97 -7.41 -5.05
CA PRO A 38 -10.53 -8.74 -5.12
C PRO A 38 -11.91 -8.72 -5.81
N THR A 39 -12.25 -9.80 -6.52
CA THR A 39 -13.53 -9.95 -7.22
C THR A 39 -14.44 -10.99 -6.59
N GLN A 40 -13.94 -11.77 -5.63
CA GLN A 40 -14.66 -12.81 -4.91
C GLN A 40 -14.24 -12.81 -3.44
N CYS A 41 -15.18 -13.13 -2.55
CA CYS A 41 -14.90 -13.28 -1.13
C CYS A 41 -14.15 -14.61 -0.88
N PRO A 42 -13.00 -14.61 -0.19
CA PRO A 42 -12.31 -15.84 0.20
C PRO A 42 -13.11 -16.65 1.24
N ASP A 43 -12.80 -17.96 1.35
CA ASP A 43 -13.38 -18.88 2.33
C ASP A 43 -12.25 -19.54 3.16
N PRO A 44 -12.16 -19.29 4.49
CA PRO A 44 -13.05 -18.43 5.27
C PRO A 44 -12.87 -16.93 4.96
N ALA A 45 -13.95 -16.17 5.14
CA ALA A 45 -13.90 -14.71 5.02
C ALA A 45 -13.11 -14.09 6.18
N PRO A 46 -12.29 -13.05 5.94
CA PRO A 46 -11.69 -12.27 7.01
C PRO A 46 -12.78 -11.61 7.86
N THR A 47 -12.50 -11.42 9.14
CA THR A 47 -13.37 -10.82 10.17
C THR A 47 -12.83 -9.47 10.64
N TYR A 48 -13.59 -8.74 11.45
CA TYR A 48 -13.10 -7.49 12.03
C TYR A 48 -11.85 -7.70 12.89
N ALA A 49 -11.71 -8.87 13.53
CA ALA A 49 -10.52 -9.20 14.29
C ALA A 49 -9.23 -9.20 13.45
N ASP A 50 -9.33 -9.57 12.17
CA ASP A 50 -8.19 -9.64 11.24
C ASP A 50 -7.77 -8.24 10.76
N VAL A 51 -8.73 -7.32 10.58
CA VAL A 51 -8.48 -5.98 10.05
C VAL A 51 -8.33 -4.89 11.11
N ARG A 52 -8.83 -5.10 12.34
CA ARG A 52 -8.79 -4.11 13.43
C ARG A 52 -7.39 -3.55 13.68
N PRO A 53 -6.30 -4.34 13.69
CA PRO A 53 -4.96 -3.79 13.87
C PRO A 53 -4.58 -2.78 12.78
N ILE A 54 -5.00 -3.01 11.54
CA ILE A 54 -4.70 -2.13 10.41
C ILE A 54 -5.42 -0.78 10.57
N PHE A 55 -6.70 -0.78 10.96
CA PHE A 55 -7.42 0.46 11.24
C PHE A 55 -6.76 1.27 12.36
N HIS A 56 -6.34 0.60 13.43
CA HIS A 56 -5.67 1.26 14.55
C HIS A 56 -4.30 1.83 14.17
N GLU A 57 -3.51 1.10 13.39
CA GLU A 57 -2.14 1.51 13.05
C GLU A 57 -2.06 2.51 11.89
N ALA A 58 -2.93 2.39 10.89
CA ALA A 58 -2.80 3.13 9.64
C ALA A 58 -3.93 4.13 9.35
N CYS A 59 -5.06 4.06 10.07
CA CYS A 59 -6.22 4.93 9.82
C CYS A 59 -6.49 5.88 10.99
N ALA A 60 -6.39 5.37 12.23
CA ALA A 60 -6.79 6.11 13.42
C ALA A 60 -5.95 7.37 13.65
N SER A 61 -4.71 7.48 13.17
CA SER A 61 -3.91 8.70 13.35
C SER A 61 -4.54 9.97 12.76
N CYS A 62 -5.37 9.81 11.72
CA CYS A 62 -6.10 10.91 11.08
C CYS A 62 -7.62 10.81 11.29
N HIS A 63 -8.13 9.60 11.51
CA HIS A 63 -9.54 9.29 11.71
C HIS A 63 -9.88 8.99 13.18
N ASP A 64 -9.21 9.67 14.11
CA ASP A 64 -9.51 9.62 15.54
C ASP A 64 -10.70 10.55 15.88
N PRO A 65 -11.64 10.14 16.74
CA PRO A 65 -12.77 10.99 17.12
C PRO A 65 -12.38 12.19 18.01
N ALA A 66 -11.26 12.14 18.74
CA ALA A 66 -10.80 13.20 19.63
C ALA A 66 -9.97 14.26 18.90
N ASP A 67 -9.26 13.91 17.84
CA ASP A 67 -8.48 14.85 17.02
C ASP A 67 -8.58 14.53 15.50
N PRO A 68 -9.77 14.77 14.89
CA PRO A 68 -10.01 14.39 13.52
C PRO A 68 -9.34 15.36 12.54
N THR A 69 -8.37 14.86 11.78
CA THR A 69 -7.94 15.51 10.53
C THR A 69 -8.78 15.00 9.34
N GLY A 70 -9.27 13.76 9.43
CA GLY A 70 -10.22 13.16 8.50
C GLY A 70 -11.68 13.51 8.81
N PRO A 71 -12.62 13.30 7.88
CA PRO A 71 -13.99 13.81 8.03
C PRO A 71 -14.87 12.95 8.94
N TRP A 72 -14.43 11.73 9.27
CA TRP A 72 -15.18 10.75 10.06
C TRP A 72 -14.25 9.83 10.86
N PRO A 73 -14.71 9.29 11.99
CA PRO A 73 -13.92 8.36 12.80
C PRO A 73 -13.88 6.95 12.20
N LEU A 74 -12.75 6.24 12.40
CA LEU A 74 -12.55 4.85 11.99
C LEU A 74 -11.92 4.00 13.11
N ASP A 75 -12.24 4.33 14.36
CA ASP A 75 -11.67 3.75 15.58
C ASP A 75 -12.48 2.57 16.15
N SER A 76 -13.72 2.37 15.71
CA SER A 76 -14.61 1.28 16.13
C SER A 76 -15.27 0.58 14.95
N PHE A 77 -15.69 -0.68 15.13
CA PHE A 77 -16.40 -1.44 14.10
C PHE A 77 -17.65 -0.70 13.62
N GLU A 78 -18.45 -0.19 14.55
CA GLU A 78 -19.70 0.52 14.27
C GLU A 78 -19.48 1.77 13.42
N HIS A 79 -18.42 2.54 13.70
CA HIS A 79 -18.05 3.68 12.87
C HIS A 79 -17.58 3.22 11.47
N ILE A 80 -16.68 2.24 11.40
CA ILE A 80 -16.12 1.76 10.13
C ILE A 80 -17.22 1.23 9.20
N VAL A 81 -18.17 0.42 9.71
CA VAL A 81 -19.25 -0.12 8.88
C VAL A 81 -20.26 0.93 8.41
N SER A 82 -20.37 2.05 9.13
CA SER A 82 -21.23 3.18 8.74
C SER A 82 -20.73 3.89 7.48
N TRP A 83 -19.41 3.80 7.22
CA TRP A 83 -18.73 4.38 6.06
C TRP A 83 -18.26 3.33 5.05
N ARG A 84 -18.95 2.19 5.00
CA ARG A 84 -18.56 1.05 4.15
C ARG A 84 -18.34 1.42 2.68
N PRO A 85 -19.25 2.16 2.00
CA PRO A 85 -19.03 2.53 0.61
C PRO A 85 -17.75 3.35 0.42
N GLU A 86 -17.55 4.35 1.28
CA GLU A 86 -16.42 5.27 1.25
C GLU A 86 -15.11 4.53 1.51
N VAL A 87 -15.03 3.76 2.60
CA VAL A 87 -13.84 2.94 2.93
C VAL A 87 -13.49 2.02 1.75
N GLY A 88 -14.50 1.38 1.15
CA GLY A 88 -14.28 0.53 -0.02
C GLY A 88 -13.76 1.29 -1.24
N ASP A 89 -14.32 2.46 -1.55
CA ASP A 89 -13.92 3.27 -2.70
C ASP A 89 -12.51 3.84 -2.51
N GLU A 90 -12.19 4.36 -1.32
CA GLU A 90 -10.89 4.92 -1.01
C GLU A 90 -9.77 3.86 -1.12
N LEU A 91 -10.03 2.65 -0.61
CA LEU A 91 -9.10 1.53 -0.73
C LEU A 91 -8.94 1.09 -2.19
N ARG A 92 -10.04 0.93 -2.95
CA ARG A 92 -9.98 0.51 -4.36
C ARG A 92 -9.26 1.52 -5.24
N ASN A 93 -9.53 2.80 -5.04
CA ASN A 93 -8.94 3.89 -5.82
C ASN A 93 -7.53 4.27 -5.36
N CYS A 94 -7.04 3.68 -4.26
CA CYS A 94 -5.76 3.99 -3.66
C CYS A 94 -5.58 5.48 -3.30
N THR A 95 -6.66 6.07 -2.78
CA THR A 95 -6.70 7.49 -2.36
C THR A 95 -6.54 7.66 -0.84
N MET A 96 -6.69 6.58 -0.07
CA MET A 96 -6.31 6.51 1.35
C MET A 96 -5.29 5.41 1.63
N PRO A 97 -4.30 5.66 2.51
CA PRO A 97 -3.96 6.94 3.14
C PRO A 97 -3.63 8.06 2.13
N PRO A 98 -3.76 9.35 2.51
CA PRO A 98 -3.52 10.46 1.60
C PRO A 98 -2.05 10.51 1.15
N LEU A 99 -1.73 11.35 0.17
CA LEU A 99 -0.39 11.37 -0.45
C LEU A 99 0.76 11.65 0.53
N ASP A 100 0.47 12.40 1.59
CA ASP A 100 1.35 12.77 2.71
C ASP A 100 1.28 11.80 3.90
N GLY A 101 0.40 10.80 3.85
CA GLY A 101 0.35 9.69 4.79
C GLY A 101 1.25 8.52 4.40
N ASP A 102 1.54 7.65 5.37
CA ASP A 102 2.32 6.44 5.13
C ASP A 102 1.50 5.43 4.30
N PRO A 103 2.07 4.86 3.20
CA PRO A 103 1.37 3.87 2.39
C PRO A 103 1.06 2.58 3.16
N LEU A 104 -0.11 1.98 2.90
CA LEU A 104 -0.44 0.65 3.43
C LEU A 104 0.49 -0.41 2.87
N ARG A 105 0.79 -1.44 3.66
CA ARG A 105 1.39 -2.67 3.11
C ARG A 105 0.45 -3.26 2.05
N PRO A 106 0.97 -3.82 0.94
CA PRO A 106 0.15 -4.40 -0.12
C PRO A 106 -0.82 -5.47 0.42
N SER A 107 -0.35 -6.29 1.37
CA SER A 107 -1.15 -7.31 2.05
C SER A 107 -2.29 -6.73 2.90
N ASP A 108 -2.05 -5.61 3.57
CA ASP A 108 -3.05 -4.99 4.45
C ASP A 108 -4.15 -4.35 3.61
N ARG A 109 -3.77 -3.66 2.53
CA ARG A 109 -4.74 -3.11 1.58
C ARG A 109 -5.59 -4.21 0.96
N LEU A 110 -4.99 -5.35 0.59
CA LEU A 110 -5.74 -6.50 0.09
C LEU A 110 -6.73 -7.03 1.14
N LEU A 111 -6.26 -7.28 2.37
CA LEU A 111 -7.08 -7.82 3.45
C LEU A 111 -8.28 -6.93 3.77
N LEU A 112 -8.07 -5.60 3.80
CA LEU A 112 -9.15 -4.63 3.98
C LEU A 112 -10.16 -4.68 2.82
N MET A 113 -9.69 -4.73 1.57
CA MET A 113 -10.58 -4.83 0.41
C MET A 113 -11.37 -6.15 0.39
N GLU A 114 -10.75 -7.27 0.78
CA GLU A 114 -11.42 -8.57 0.91
C GLU A 114 -12.49 -8.52 2.01
N TRP A 115 -12.16 -7.98 3.17
CA TRP A 115 -13.11 -7.83 4.27
C TRP A 115 -14.32 -6.95 3.88
N VAL A 116 -14.07 -5.82 3.21
CA VAL A 116 -15.15 -4.96 2.68
C VAL A 116 -15.98 -5.70 1.63
N LEU A 117 -15.34 -6.43 0.71
CA LEU A 117 -16.03 -7.23 -0.32
C LEU A 117 -16.92 -8.33 0.30
N CYS A 118 -16.46 -8.96 1.37
CA CYS A 118 -17.19 -9.99 2.11
C CYS A 118 -18.34 -9.45 2.97
N GLY A 119 -18.61 -8.14 2.95
CA GLY A 119 -19.72 -7.54 3.68
C GLY A 119 -19.39 -7.11 5.11
N MET A 120 -18.10 -7.04 5.45
CA MET A 120 -17.56 -6.63 6.76
C MET A 120 -18.10 -7.47 7.93
N PRO A 121 -17.90 -8.80 7.92
CA PRO A 121 -18.25 -9.63 9.07
C PRO A 121 -17.45 -9.18 10.30
N GLN A 122 -18.10 -9.20 11.46
CA GLN A 122 -17.48 -8.84 12.74
C GLN A 122 -16.56 -9.96 13.24
#